data_AF-A0A0S4M9J0-F1
#
_entry.id   AF-A0A0S4M9J0-F1
#
_cell.length_a   1.000
_cell.length_b   1.000
_cell.length_c   1.000
_cell.angle_alpha   90.00
_cell.angle_beta   90.00
_cell.angle_gamma   90.00
#
_symmetry.space_group_name_H-M   'P 1'
#
loop_
_entity.id
_entity.type
_entity.pdbx_description
1 polymer ?
#
loop_
_entity_poly.entity_id
_entity_poly.type
_entity_poly.pdbx_seq_one_letter_code
_entity_poly.pdbx_strand_id
1 'polypeptide(L)' 'MDKELLRRYLNDDSFKAVAVVVGNKKIVLENDIHVDYENEIIIYPLKNCTRIIPFSSISYLDLLDRNEQFVNYFKEV' A
#
# COMPACT_ATOMS: atom_id res chain seq x y z
N MET A 1 2.23 -8.24 4.95
CA MET A 1 1.51 -7.14 5.60
C MET A 1 0.16 -7.65 6.06
N ASP A 2 -0.29 -7.21 7.23
CA ASP A 2 -1.62 -7.57 7.74
C ASP A 2 -2.73 -6.98 6.86
N LYS A 3 -3.75 -7.80 6.61
CA LYS A 3 -4.89 -7.46 5.74
C LYS A 3 -5.76 -6.35 6.32
N GLU A 4 -6.03 -6.39 7.62
CA GLU A 4 -6.86 -5.38 8.27
C GLU A 4 -6.13 -4.05 8.38
N LEU A 5 -4.81 -4.07 8.56
CA LEU A 5 -3.97 -2.89 8.53
C LEU A 5 -3.95 -2.23 7.14
N LEU A 6 -3.79 -3.03 6.06
CA LEU A 6 -3.92 -2.53 4.69
C LEU A 6 -5.31 -1.95 4.42
N ARG A 7 -6.37 -2.67 4.83
CA ARG A 7 -7.75 -2.20 4.68
C ARG A 7 -7.96 -0.88 5.38
N ARG A 8 -7.45 -0.72 6.59
CA ARG A 8 -7.57 0.54 7.34
C ARG A 8 -6.93 1.69 6.58
N TYR A 9 -5.66 1.57 6.22
CA TYR A 9 -4.91 2.71 5.66
C TYR A 9 -5.23 3.02 4.20
N LEU A 10 -5.60 2.03 3.38
CA LEU A 10 -6.01 2.28 2.00
C LEU A 10 -7.39 2.93 1.88
N ASN A 11 -8.21 2.87 2.94
CA ASN A 11 -9.53 3.52 3.00
C ASN A 11 -9.54 4.73 3.95
N ASP A 12 -8.38 5.20 4.42
CA ASP A 12 -8.28 6.31 5.36
C ASP A 12 -7.95 7.62 4.63
N ASP A 13 -8.97 8.47 4.47
CA ASP A 13 -8.90 9.76 3.78
C ASP A 13 -8.04 10.81 4.53
N SER A 14 -7.55 10.51 5.74
CA SER A 14 -6.63 11.39 6.46
C SER A 14 -5.23 11.42 5.85
N PHE A 15 -4.87 10.43 5.02
CA PHE A 15 -3.60 10.38 4.31
C PHE A 15 -3.71 10.98 2.91
N LYS A 16 -2.71 11.78 2.53
CA LYS A 16 -2.55 12.35 1.19
C LYS A 16 -2.04 11.32 0.20
N ALA A 17 -1.22 10.37 0.66
CA ALA A 17 -0.71 9.28 -0.15
C ALA A 17 -0.37 8.08 0.73
N VAL A 18 -0.58 6.88 0.18
CA VAL A 18 -0.14 5.62 0.77
C VAL A 18 0.89 5.00 -0.16
N ALA A 19 2.07 4.69 0.35
CA ALA A 19 3.06 3.93 -0.39
C ALA A 19 3.29 2.57 0.26
N VAL A 20 3.43 1.54 -0.57
CA VAL A 20 3.87 0.21 -0.16
C VAL A 20 5.34 0.05 -0.47
N VAL A 21 6.09 -0.50 0.47
CA VAL A 21 7.50 -0.82 0.26
C VAL A 21 7.66 -2.33 0.12
N VAL A 22 8.16 -2.74 -1.04
CA VAL A 22 8.34 -4.14 -1.44
C VAL A 22 9.82 -4.35 -1.74
N GLY A 23 10.50 -5.12 -0.88
CA GLY A 23 11.97 -5.24 -0.94
C GLY A 23 12.65 -3.87 -0.79
N ASN A 24 13.40 -3.44 -1.80
CA ASN A 24 14.07 -2.13 -1.85
C ASN A 24 13.31 -1.08 -2.68
N LYS A 25 12.05 -1.35 -3.07
CA LYS A 25 11.25 -0.45 -3.91
C LYS A 25 10.09 0.14 -3.14
N LYS A 26 10.01 1.48 -3.11
CA LYS A 26 8.83 2.21 -2.66
C LYS A 26 7.89 2.44 -3.85
N ILE A 27 6.62 2.10 -3.69
CA ILE A 27 5.57 2.26 -4.70
C ILE A 27 4.48 3.11 -4.07
N VAL A 28 4.31 4.34 -4.54
CA VAL A 28 3.15 5.17 -4.17
C VAL A 28 1.93 4.58 -4.87
N LEU A 29 0.89 4.27 -4.10
CA LEU A 29 -0.37 3.78 -4.63
C LEU A 29 -1.22 4.96 -5.05
N GLU A 30 -1.63 4.97 -6.31
CA GLU A 30 -2.54 5.97 -6.89
C GLU A 30 -3.99 5.47 -6.83
N ASN A 31 -4.96 6.33 -7.17
CA ASN A 31 -6.39 6.05 -6.98
C ASN A 31 -6.96 4.88 -7.81
N ASP A 32 -6.26 4.45 -8.87
CA ASP A 32 -6.75 3.40 -9.78
C ASP A 32 -6.27 1.98 -9.40
N ILE A 33 -6.02 1.71 -8.12
CA ILE A 33 -5.71 0.35 -7.66
C ILE A 33 -6.96 -0.47 -7.36
N HIS A 34 -6.86 -1.79 -7.59
CA HIS A 34 -7.82 -2.76 -7.09
C HIS A 34 -7.17 -3.59 -5.97
N VAL A 35 -7.90 -3.81 -4.88
CA VAL A 35 -7.41 -4.60 -3.73
C VAL A 35 -8.30 -5.82 -3.59
N ASP A 36 -7.72 -7.00 -3.82
CA ASP A 36 -8.39 -8.27 -3.60
C ASP A 36 -7.99 -8.80 -2.22
N TYR A 37 -8.89 -8.60 -1.27
CA TYR A 37 -8.71 -9.02 0.13
C TYR A 37 -8.94 -10.52 0.36
N GLU A 38 -9.52 -11.25 -0.59
CA GLU A 38 -9.68 -12.70 -0.50
C GLU A 38 -8.38 -13.40 -0.89
N ASN A 39 -7.75 -12.92 -1.96
CA ASN A 39 -6.47 -13.45 -2.45
C ASN A 39 -5.24 -12.72 -1.89
N GLU A 40 -5.45 -11.69 -1.06
CA GLU A 40 -4.40 -10.89 -0.42
C GLU A 40 -3.41 -10.28 -1.43
N ILE A 41 -3.94 -9.65 -2.48
CA ILE A 41 -3.15 -8.99 -3.53
C ILE A 41 -3.66 -7.57 -3.80
N ILE A 42 -2.73 -6.67 -4.13
CA ILE A 42 -3.02 -5.38 -4.78
C ILE A 42 -2.76 -5.53 -6.26
N ILE A 43 -3.76 -5.22 -7.09
CA ILE A 43 -3.66 -5.16 -8.54
C ILE A 43 -3.51 -3.69 -8.91
N TYR A 44 -2.30 -3.31 -9.33
CA TYR A 44 -1.97 -1.94 -9.72
C TYR A 44 -1.78 -1.85 -11.24
N PRO A 45 -2.79 -1.38 -11.99
CA PRO A 45 -2.65 -1.11 -13.40
C PRO A 45 -1.72 0.09 -13.63
N LEU A 46 -0.74 -0.09 -14.51
CA LEU A 46 0.17 0.94 -14.99
C LEU A 46 -0.04 1.12 -16.50
N LYS A 47 0.43 2.23 -17.05
CA LYS A 47 0.23 2.60 -18.47
C LYS A 47 0.49 1.47 -19.48
N ASN A 48 1.48 0.59 -19.22
CA ASN A 48 1.89 -0.48 -20.14
C ASN A 48 1.91 -1.88 -19.52
N CYS A 49 1.54 -2.05 -18.25
CA CYS A 49 1.55 -3.35 -17.58
C CYS A 49 0.63 -3.35 -16.36
N THR A 50 0.28 -4.53 -15.86
CA THR A 50 -0.37 -4.65 -14.54
C THR A 50 0.62 -5.24 -13.56
N ARG A 51 0.79 -4.60 -12.41
CA ARG A 51 1.60 -5.13 -11.31
C ARG A 51 0.69 -5.78 -10.29
N ILE A 52 0.98 -7.04 -9.95
CA ILE A 52 0.34 -7.76 -8.86
C ILE A 52 1.30 -7.73 -7.68
N ILE A 53 0.85 -7.19 -6.55
CA ILE A 53 1.64 -7.03 -5.32
C ILE A 53 1.00 -7.89 -4.23
N PRO A 54 1.57 -9.05 -3.90
CA PRO A 54 1.10 -9.85 -2.76
C PRO A 54 1.29 -9.10 -1.45
N PHE A 55 0.31 -9.15 -0.54
CA PHE A 55 0.42 -8.52 0.78
C PHE A 55 1.64 -9.03 1.54
N SER A 56 1.96 -10.32 1.39
CA SER A 56 3.13 -10.97 1.98
C SER A 56 4.47 -10.36 1.56
N SER A 57 4.53 -9.74 0.36
CA SER A 57 5.74 -9.08 -0.16
C SER A 57 5.95 -7.65 0.36
N ILE A 58 4.93 -7.05 0.98
CA ILE A 58 4.98 -5.70 1.51
C ILE A 58 5.66 -5.73 2.89
N SER A 59 6.80 -5.05 2.96
CA SER A 59 7.63 -4.92 4.17
C SER A 59 7.04 -3.91 5.15
N TYR A 60 6.65 -2.73 4.66
CA TYR A 60 6.03 -1.67 5.46
C TYR A 60 5.19 -0.74 4.58
N LEU A 61 4.30 0.01 5.22
CA LEU A 61 3.57 1.13 4.62
C LEU A 61 4.27 2.43 5.00
N ASP A 62 4.39 3.31 4.01
CA ASP A 62 4.93 4.66 4.16
C ASP A 62 3.81 5.64 3.82
N LEU A 63 3.23 6.22 4.87
CA LEU A 63 2.03 7.06 4.79
C LEU A 63 2.43 8.52 4.84
N LEU A 64 1.91 9.32 3.91
CA LEU A 64 2.04 10.77 3.92
C LEU A 64 0.73 11.38 4.43
N ASP A 65 0.77 12.04 5.57
CA ASP A 65 -0.40 12.74 6.11
C ASP A 65 -0.65 14.10 5.39
N ARG A 66 -1.73 14.78 5.74
CA ARG A 66 -2.07 16.11 5.18
C ARG A 66 -1.15 17.24 5.66
N ASN A 67 -0.38 17.03 6.72
CA ASN A 67 0.59 17.99 7.25
C ASN A 67 2.00 17.76 6.70
N GLU A 68 2.14 16.93 5.67
CA GLU A 68 3.42 16.55 5.05
C GLU A 68 4.36 15.76 5.99
N GLN A 69 3.81 15.09 7.00
CA GLN A 69 4.53 14.19 7.88
C GLN A 69 4.47 12.76 7.37
N PHE A 70 5.60 12.06 7.48
CA PHE A 70 5.72 10.65 7.12
C PHE A 70 5.49 9.77 8.33
N VAL A 71 4.63 8.76 8.19
CA VAL A 71 4.37 7.74 9.21
C VAL A 71 4.65 6.37 8.60
N ASN A 72 5.58 5.61 9.21
CA ASN A 72 5.94 4.29 8.74
C ASN A 72 5.29 3.20 9.60
N TYR A 73 4.56 2.29 8.98
CA TYR A 73 3.95 1.13 9.65
C TYR A 73 4.60 -0.16 9.15
N PHE A 74 5.40 -0.78 10.01
CA PHE A 74 6.11 -2.02 9.72
C PHE A 74 5.21 -3.23 9.93
N LYS A 75 5.43 -4.26 9.12
CA LYS A 75 4.87 -5.59 9.39
C LYS A 75 5.38 -6.07 10.75
N GLU A 76 4.50 -6.33 11.70
CA GLU A 76 4.87 -7.00 12.96
C GLU A 76 5.38 -8.41 12.63
N VAL A 77 6.50 -8.80 13.25
CA VAL A 77 7.23 -10.07 12.99
C VAL A 77 6.67 -11.19 13.86
#